data_AF-A0A969V485-F1
#
_entry.id   AF-A0A969V485-F1
#
_cell.length_a   1.000
_cell.length_b   1.000
_cell.length_c   1.000
_cell.angle_alpha   90.00
_cell.angle_beta   90.00
_cell.angle_gamma   90.00
#
_symmetry.space_group_name_H-M   'P 1'
#
loop_
_entity.id
_entity.type
_entity.pdbx_description
1 polymer ?
#
loop_
_entity_poly.entity_id
_entity_poly.type
_entity_poly.pdbx_seq_one_letter_code
_entity_poly.pdbx_strand_id
1 'polypeptide(L)'
;MAIAYAISYRTIGHQAAQRRLGRSALLILLAFFVGFGLHFLGKYGSISICFLFAAYVVLWLLTWNWRKKKAGALLFDVGRFSRSKLMLWVGVLEALLAVFNTWSAINTISTGLGNDTELVQVISQLVFFWSLAIYFLSSGLSRLEFRENGICYMLSVVKWEKLTSYRWNQEKPSIVTIEFKQPPYLLSTGFWSVPIPSAHRDTVEQILAEHVNN
;
A
#
# COMPACT_ATOMS: atom_id res chain seq x y z
N MET A 1 -3.43 15.05 -12.35
CA MET A 1 -1.96 15.17 -12.33
C MET A 1 -1.46 16.51 -11.75
N ALA A 2 -2.01 17.66 -12.15
CA ALA A 2 -1.57 18.99 -11.66
C ALA A 2 -1.67 19.17 -10.13
N ILE A 3 -2.73 18.67 -9.49
CA ILE A 3 -2.91 18.75 -8.03
C ILE A 3 -1.86 17.88 -7.29
N ALA A 4 -1.61 16.66 -7.78
CA ALA A 4 -0.59 15.78 -7.22
C ALA A 4 0.85 16.32 -7.42
N TYR A 5 1.08 17.02 -8.54
CA TYR A 5 2.30 17.79 -8.79
C TYR A 5 2.48 18.89 -7.75
N ALA A 6 1.47 19.76 -7.56
CA ALA A 6 1.55 20.89 -6.64
C ALA A 6 1.80 20.46 -5.18
N ILE A 7 1.14 19.37 -4.75
CA ILE A 7 1.33 18.80 -3.40
C ILE A 7 2.75 18.21 -3.25
N SER A 8 3.24 17.48 -4.26
CA SER A 8 4.59 16.89 -4.21
C SER A 8 5.70 17.94 -4.34
N TYR A 9 5.48 18.99 -5.14
CA TYR A 9 6.39 20.11 -5.32
C TYR A 9 6.64 20.83 -3.99
N ARG A 10 5.57 21.15 -3.25
CA ARG A 10 5.65 21.82 -1.93
C ARG A 10 6.30 20.98 -0.82
N THR A 11 6.43 19.67 -0.99
CA THR A 11 6.89 18.77 0.08
C THR A 11 8.26 18.18 -0.15
N ILE A 12 8.71 18.04 -1.41
CA ILE A 12 9.92 17.27 -1.75
C ILE A 12 10.79 17.98 -2.81
N GLY A 13 10.36 19.14 -3.32
CA GLY A 13 11.09 19.90 -4.34
C GLY A 13 10.83 19.43 -5.78
N HIS A 14 11.22 20.26 -6.75
CA HIS A 14 10.85 20.16 -8.17
C HIS A 14 11.31 18.85 -8.83
N GLN A 15 12.60 18.49 -8.68
CA GLN A 15 13.17 17.29 -9.31
C GLN A 15 12.57 16.00 -8.76
N ALA A 16 12.28 15.92 -7.45
CA ALA A 16 11.66 14.75 -6.85
C ALA A 16 10.18 14.62 -7.23
N ALA A 17 9.45 15.74 -7.34
CA ALA A 17 8.06 15.76 -7.78
C ALA A 17 7.90 15.27 -9.24
N GLN A 18 8.78 15.71 -10.14
CA GLN A 18 8.74 15.33 -11.56
C GLN A 18 9.04 13.83 -11.75
N ARG A 19 10.04 13.28 -11.05
CA ARG A 19 10.31 11.82 -11.05
C ARG A 19 9.15 11.00 -10.51
N ARG A 20 8.45 11.50 -9.48
CA ARG A 20 7.28 10.83 -8.89
C ARG A 20 6.10 10.78 -9.87
N LEU A 21 5.91 11.81 -10.67
CA LEU A 21 4.85 11.85 -11.68
C LEU A 21 5.11 10.97 -12.89
N GLY A 22 6.35 10.97 -13.40
CA GLY A 22 6.73 10.03 -14.46
C GLY A 22 6.46 8.57 -14.06
N ARG A 23 6.80 8.22 -12.82
CA ARG A 23 6.49 6.89 -12.26
C ARG A 23 4.99 6.66 -12.07
N SER A 24 4.24 7.65 -11.63
CA SER A 24 2.77 7.53 -11.47
C SER A 24 2.08 7.34 -12.82
N ALA A 25 2.55 8.01 -13.88
CA ALA A 25 2.05 7.81 -15.24
C ALA A 25 2.36 6.39 -15.76
N LEU A 26 3.57 5.88 -15.52
CA LEU A 26 3.94 4.50 -15.84
C LEU A 26 3.05 3.48 -15.10
N LEU A 27 2.70 3.75 -13.84
CA LEU A 27 1.79 2.88 -13.08
C LEU A 27 0.37 2.88 -13.64
N ILE A 28 -0.14 4.04 -14.06
CA ILE A 28 -1.45 4.13 -14.70
C ILE A 28 -1.44 3.36 -16.02
N LEU A 29 -0.38 3.50 -16.83
CA LEU A 29 -0.22 2.74 -18.06
C LEU A 29 -0.14 1.23 -17.80
N LEU A 30 0.65 0.81 -16.81
CA LEU A 30 0.75 -0.60 -16.43
C LEU A 30 -0.60 -1.14 -15.96
N ALA A 31 -1.32 -0.42 -15.11
CA ALA A 31 -2.65 -0.80 -14.65
C ALA A 31 -3.64 -0.90 -15.83
N PHE A 32 -3.55 0.02 -16.80
CA PHE A 32 -4.32 -0.03 -18.03
C PHE A 32 -4.00 -1.28 -18.86
N PHE A 33 -2.72 -1.59 -19.10
CA PHE A 33 -2.32 -2.78 -19.85
C PHE A 33 -2.66 -4.09 -19.14
N VAL A 34 -2.56 -4.13 -17.80
CA VAL A 34 -3.02 -5.28 -17.02
C VAL A 34 -4.53 -5.42 -17.15
N GLY A 35 -5.30 -4.35 -16.96
CA GLY A 35 -6.76 -4.36 -17.14
C GLY A 35 -7.17 -4.78 -18.57
N PHE A 36 -6.44 -4.31 -19.58
CA PHE A 36 -6.65 -4.70 -20.97
C PHE A 36 -6.29 -6.17 -21.21
N GLY A 37 -5.17 -6.66 -20.67
CA GLY A 37 -4.80 -8.07 -20.74
C GLY A 37 -5.79 -9.00 -20.05
N LEU A 38 -6.35 -8.57 -18.91
CA LEU A 38 -7.45 -9.26 -18.22
C LEU A 38 -8.70 -9.38 -19.08
N HIS A 39 -8.96 -8.41 -19.96
CA HIS A 39 -10.08 -8.47 -20.89
C HIS A 39 -9.91 -9.58 -21.94
N PHE A 40 -8.67 -9.85 -22.40
CA PHE A 40 -8.37 -10.89 -23.39
C PHE A 40 -8.35 -12.32 -22.83
N LEU A 41 -8.27 -12.48 -21.51
CA LEU A 41 -8.23 -13.79 -20.84
C LEU A 41 -9.57 -14.53 -20.84
N GLY A 42 -10.62 -13.94 -21.41
CA GLY A 42 -11.96 -14.51 -21.47
C GLY A 42 -12.61 -14.61 -20.10
N LYS A 43 -13.84 -15.18 -20.06
CA LYS A 43 -14.64 -15.27 -18.83
C LYS A 43 -13.95 -16.10 -17.74
N TYR A 44 -13.33 -17.23 -18.10
CA TYR A 44 -12.70 -18.11 -17.11
C TYR A 44 -11.38 -17.57 -16.56
N GLY A 45 -10.61 -16.86 -17.38
CA GLY A 45 -9.36 -16.26 -16.92
C GLY A 45 -9.59 -15.10 -15.94
N SER A 46 -10.61 -14.26 -16.19
CA SER A 46 -10.97 -13.18 -15.26
C SER A 46 -11.50 -13.72 -13.92
N ILE A 47 -12.36 -14.75 -13.95
CA ILE A 47 -12.84 -15.45 -12.75
C ILE A 47 -11.66 -16.00 -11.93
N SER A 48 -10.73 -16.69 -12.60
CA SER A 48 -9.57 -17.30 -11.95
C SER A 48 -8.70 -16.26 -11.24
N ILE A 49 -8.47 -15.11 -11.88
CA ILE A 49 -7.64 -14.04 -11.32
C ILE A 49 -8.33 -13.37 -10.11
N CYS A 50 -9.65 -13.23 -10.14
CA CYS A 50 -10.40 -12.71 -9.00
C CYS A 50 -10.19 -13.59 -7.75
N PHE A 51 -10.33 -14.92 -7.91
CA PHE A 51 -10.11 -15.86 -6.82
C PHE A 51 -8.65 -15.96 -6.39
N LEU A 52 -7.70 -15.94 -7.32
CA LEU A 52 -6.27 -15.93 -6.99
C LEU A 52 -5.88 -14.67 -6.21
N PHE A 53 -6.43 -13.51 -6.56
CA PHE A 53 -6.20 -12.27 -5.83
C PHE A 53 -6.79 -12.34 -4.41
N ALA A 54 -8.02 -12.85 -4.26
CA ALA A 54 -8.61 -13.05 -2.95
C ALA A 54 -7.79 -14.01 -2.08
N ALA A 55 -7.34 -15.14 -2.64
CA ALA A 55 -6.46 -16.09 -1.97
C ALA A 55 -5.15 -15.43 -1.54
N TYR A 56 -4.55 -14.60 -2.41
CA TYR A 56 -3.37 -13.80 -2.06
C TYR A 56 -3.63 -12.88 -0.87
N VAL A 57 -4.75 -12.13 -0.86
CA VAL A 57 -5.09 -11.23 0.25
C VAL A 57 -5.26 -12.00 1.56
N VAL A 58 -5.96 -13.15 1.53
CA VAL A 58 -6.13 -14.00 2.71
C VAL A 58 -4.78 -14.50 3.24
N LEU A 59 -3.94 -15.07 2.38
CA LEU A 59 -2.61 -15.53 2.78
C LEU A 59 -1.74 -14.39 3.31
N TRP A 60 -1.81 -13.22 2.69
CA TRP A 60 -1.07 -12.02 3.10
C TRP A 60 -1.51 -11.52 4.50
N LEU A 61 -2.81 -11.58 4.81
CA LEU A 61 -3.35 -11.26 6.14
C LEU A 61 -2.93 -12.31 7.18
N LEU A 62 -3.07 -13.60 6.87
CA LEU A 62 -2.72 -14.69 7.79
C LEU A 62 -1.23 -14.68 8.15
N THR A 63 -0.37 -14.38 7.17
CA THR A 63 1.08 -14.30 7.38
C THR A 63 1.51 -13.02 8.09
N TRP A 64 0.61 -12.05 8.34
CA TRP A 64 0.97 -10.78 8.96
C TRP A 64 1.61 -10.94 10.34
N ASN A 65 0.99 -11.73 11.21
CA ASN A 65 1.50 -11.99 12.55
C ASN A 65 2.89 -12.64 12.51
N TRP A 66 3.11 -13.55 11.56
CA TRP A 66 4.41 -14.17 11.37
C TRP A 66 5.47 -13.19 10.87
N ARG A 67 5.11 -12.31 9.92
CA ARG A 67 5.98 -11.22 9.44
C ARG A 67 6.35 -10.26 10.56
N LYS A 68 5.41 -9.90 11.43
CA LYS A 68 5.67 -9.09 12.64
C LYS A 68 6.62 -9.78 13.61
N LYS A 69 6.40 -11.07 13.89
CA LYS A 69 7.30 -11.86 14.75
C LYS A 69 8.73 -11.92 14.17
N LYS A 70 8.86 -12.13 12.86
CA LYS A 70 10.16 -12.14 12.17
C LYS A 70 10.88 -10.80 12.23
N ALA A 71 10.15 -9.69 12.28
CA ALA A 71 10.71 -8.36 12.42
C ALA A 71 11.30 -8.08 13.83
N GLY A 72 11.09 -8.98 14.80
CA GLY A 72 11.65 -8.86 16.16
C GLY A 72 10.74 -8.09 17.11
N ALA A 73 11.23 -7.82 18.32
CA ALA A 73 10.50 -7.06 19.33
C ALA A 73 10.24 -5.61 18.87
N LEU A 74 9.19 -5.01 19.42
CA LEU A 74 8.84 -3.62 19.12
C LEU A 74 9.82 -2.71 19.87
N LEU A 75 10.57 -1.89 19.13
CA LEU A 75 11.39 -0.83 19.69
C LEU A 75 10.58 0.45 19.86
N PHE A 76 9.83 0.83 18.82
CA PHE A 76 9.08 2.08 18.82
C PHE A 76 7.89 2.05 17.85
N ASP A 77 6.71 2.50 18.28
CA ASP A 77 5.54 2.70 17.41
C ASP A 77 5.56 4.14 16.87
N VAL A 78 5.88 4.28 15.58
CA VAL A 78 5.97 5.58 14.90
C VAL A 78 4.57 6.12 14.56
N GLY A 79 3.54 5.27 14.62
CA GLY A 79 2.16 5.62 14.32
C GLY A 79 1.84 5.53 12.83
N ARG A 80 0.93 6.39 12.36
CA ARG A 80 0.39 6.29 10.98
C ARG A 80 1.33 6.94 9.97
N PHE A 81 1.76 6.14 9.00
CA PHE A 81 2.57 6.61 7.88
C PHE A 81 1.73 7.47 6.93
N SER A 82 2.31 8.49 6.28
CA SER A 82 1.58 9.37 5.37
C SER A 82 0.87 8.61 4.23
N ARG A 83 1.47 7.51 3.75
CA ARG A 83 0.84 6.62 2.76
C ARG A 83 -0.32 5.82 3.33
N SER A 84 -0.32 5.49 4.63
CA SER A 84 -1.40 4.71 5.24
C SER A 84 -2.71 5.51 5.26
N LYS A 85 -2.64 6.83 5.48
CA LYS A 85 -3.82 7.71 5.36
C LYS A 85 -4.42 7.70 3.96
N LEU A 86 -3.60 7.76 2.92
CA LEU A 86 -4.06 7.67 1.53
C LEU A 86 -4.70 6.30 1.25
N MET A 87 -4.02 5.22 1.63
CA MET A 87 -4.54 3.85 1.47
C MET A 87 -5.87 3.64 2.20
N LEU A 88 -6.04 4.26 3.37
CA LEU A 88 -7.29 4.20 4.11
C LEU A 88 -8.44 4.86 3.33
N TRP A 89 -8.21 6.06 2.78
CA TRP A 89 -9.23 6.73 1.97
C TRP A 89 -9.56 5.97 0.69
N VAL A 90 -8.55 5.41 0.02
CA VAL A 90 -8.75 4.52 -1.14
C VAL A 90 -9.57 3.30 -0.72
N GLY A 91 -9.26 2.67 0.41
CA GLY A 91 -10.01 1.52 0.92
C GLY A 91 -11.46 1.84 1.28
N VAL A 92 -11.73 3.02 1.83
CA VAL A 92 -13.10 3.48 2.10
C VAL A 92 -13.88 3.67 0.80
N LEU A 93 -13.27 4.33 -0.20
CA LEU A 93 -13.90 4.49 -1.52
C LEU A 93 -14.17 3.13 -2.18
N GLU A 94 -13.20 2.22 -2.11
CA GLU A 94 -13.32 0.87 -2.65
C GLU A 94 -14.42 0.07 -1.94
N ALA A 95 -14.56 0.22 -0.62
CA ALA A 95 -15.65 -0.41 0.13
C ALA A 95 -17.02 0.10 -0.32
N LEU A 96 -17.17 1.41 -0.59
CA LEU A 96 -18.42 1.95 -1.14
C LEU A 96 -18.71 1.38 -2.54
N LEU A 97 -17.69 1.25 -3.38
CA LEU A 97 -17.83 0.60 -4.69
C LEU A 97 -18.21 -0.88 -4.56
N ALA A 98 -17.63 -1.60 -3.59
CA ALA A 98 -17.98 -3.00 -3.31
C ALA A 98 -19.44 -3.13 -2.85
N VAL A 99 -19.93 -2.22 -2.01
CA VAL A 99 -21.33 -2.17 -1.59
C VAL A 99 -22.26 -1.91 -2.78
N PHE A 100 -21.93 -0.93 -3.62
CA PHE A 100 -22.70 -0.64 -4.83
C PHE A 100 -22.73 -1.84 -5.80
N ASN A 101 -21.58 -2.50 -6.01
CA ASN A 101 -21.51 -3.72 -6.82
C ASN A 101 -22.30 -4.87 -6.20
N THR A 102 -22.31 -5.00 -4.88
CA THR A 102 -23.12 -6.00 -4.16
C THR A 102 -24.61 -5.75 -4.39
N TRP A 103 -25.05 -4.49 -4.29
CA TRP A 103 -26.42 -4.12 -4.60
C TRP A 103 -26.80 -4.44 -6.05
N SER A 104 -25.95 -4.06 -7.01
CA SER A 104 -26.13 -4.37 -8.43
C SER A 104 -26.22 -5.88 -8.68
N ALA A 105 -25.33 -6.66 -8.05
CA ALA A 105 -25.30 -8.11 -8.15
C ALA A 105 -26.59 -8.75 -7.62
N ILE A 106 -27.11 -8.28 -6.48
CA ILE A 106 -28.38 -8.77 -5.93
C ILE A 106 -29.52 -8.54 -6.93
N ASN A 107 -29.57 -7.35 -7.54
CA ASN A 107 -30.58 -7.05 -8.56
C ASN A 107 -30.46 -7.99 -9.76
N THR A 108 -29.26 -8.19 -10.30
CA THR A 108 -29.01 -9.12 -11.42
C THR A 108 -29.44 -10.54 -11.09
N ILE A 109 -29.12 -11.03 -9.88
CA ILE A 109 -29.51 -12.36 -9.43
C ILE A 109 -31.05 -12.45 -9.31
N SER A 110 -31.69 -11.40 -8.78
CA SER A 110 -33.15 -11.37 -8.59
C SER A 110 -33.95 -11.31 -9.88
N THR A 111 -33.42 -10.68 -10.94
CA THR A 111 -34.05 -10.61 -12.26
C THR A 111 -33.89 -11.87 -13.09
N GLY A 112 -33.17 -12.87 -12.57
CA GLY A 112 -32.87 -14.12 -13.25
C GLY A 112 -31.53 -14.07 -13.97
N LEU A 113 -30.78 -15.17 -13.84
CA LEU A 113 -29.48 -15.37 -14.51
C LEU A 113 -29.71 -16.21 -15.77
N GLY A 114 -29.02 -15.87 -16.86
CA GLY A 114 -29.13 -16.58 -18.13
C GLY A 114 -28.44 -17.94 -18.14
N ASN A 115 -27.45 -18.15 -17.26
CA ASN A 115 -26.73 -19.43 -17.09
C ASN A 115 -25.95 -19.46 -15.76
N ASP A 116 -25.51 -20.66 -15.34
CA ASP A 116 -24.72 -20.84 -14.11
C ASP A 116 -23.37 -20.11 -14.14
N THR A 117 -22.77 -19.92 -15.32
CA THR A 117 -21.49 -19.22 -15.48
C THR A 117 -21.61 -17.74 -15.12
N GLU A 118 -22.76 -17.11 -15.36
CA GLU A 118 -23.03 -15.73 -14.93
C GLU A 118 -23.06 -15.61 -13.41
N LEU A 119 -23.63 -16.59 -12.71
CA LEU A 119 -23.58 -16.63 -11.24
C LEU A 119 -22.14 -16.61 -10.73
N VAL A 120 -21.30 -17.50 -11.27
CA VAL A 120 -19.88 -17.61 -10.90
C VAL A 120 -19.14 -16.30 -11.19
N GLN A 121 -19.43 -15.67 -12.34
CA GLN A 121 -18.85 -14.39 -12.70
C GLN A 121 -19.24 -13.29 -11.70
N VAL A 122 -20.52 -13.16 -11.36
CA VAL A 122 -20.99 -12.20 -10.36
C VAL A 122 -20.29 -12.43 -9.00
N ILE A 123 -20.26 -13.68 -8.52
CA ILE A 123 -19.60 -14.02 -7.25
C ILE A 123 -18.11 -13.65 -7.30
N SER A 124 -17.41 -13.98 -8.38
CA SER A 124 -15.98 -13.69 -8.54
C SER A 124 -15.69 -12.19 -8.47
N GLN A 125 -16.53 -11.35 -9.08
CA GLN A 125 -16.41 -9.90 -9.04
C GLN A 125 -16.61 -9.36 -7.61
N LEU A 126 -17.64 -9.84 -6.90
CA LEU A 126 -17.88 -9.47 -5.51
C LEU A 126 -16.70 -9.83 -4.61
N VAL A 127 -16.19 -11.06 -4.76
CA VAL A 127 -15.01 -11.54 -4.03
C VAL A 127 -13.80 -10.64 -4.30
N PHE A 128 -13.59 -10.24 -5.55
CA PHE A 128 -12.50 -9.35 -5.92
C PHE A 128 -12.63 -7.96 -5.27
N PHE A 129 -13.77 -7.29 -5.43
CA PHE A 129 -14.00 -5.95 -4.89
C PHE A 129 -13.87 -5.90 -3.36
N TRP A 130 -14.45 -6.88 -2.66
CA TRP A 130 -14.31 -6.98 -1.20
C TRP A 130 -12.88 -7.28 -0.79
N SER A 131 -12.16 -8.15 -1.51
CA SER A 131 -10.75 -8.43 -1.23
C SER A 131 -9.89 -7.18 -1.40
N LEU A 132 -10.17 -6.37 -2.43
CA LEU A 132 -9.45 -5.13 -2.69
C LEU A 132 -9.72 -4.08 -1.61
N ALA A 133 -10.98 -3.93 -1.19
CA ALA A 133 -11.35 -3.06 -0.07
C ALA A 133 -10.64 -3.47 1.22
N ILE A 134 -10.68 -4.77 1.58
CA ILE A 134 -10.00 -5.31 2.76
C ILE A 134 -8.50 -5.07 2.69
N TYR A 135 -7.87 -5.28 1.53
CA TYR A 135 -6.45 -5.05 1.32
C TYR A 135 -6.06 -3.60 1.61
N PHE A 136 -6.78 -2.63 1.03
CA PHE A 136 -6.49 -1.21 1.21
C PHE A 136 -6.81 -0.72 2.63
N LEU A 137 -7.94 -1.13 3.21
CA LEU A 137 -8.30 -0.78 4.58
C LEU A 137 -7.28 -1.34 5.58
N SER A 138 -6.90 -2.61 5.47
CA SER A 138 -5.90 -3.24 6.36
C SER A 138 -4.54 -2.55 6.23
N SER A 139 -4.14 -2.23 5.00
CA SER A 139 -2.91 -1.46 4.74
C SER A 139 -2.98 -0.05 5.30
N GLY A 140 -4.13 0.63 5.19
CA GLY A 140 -4.34 1.99 5.66
C GLY A 140 -4.44 2.12 7.18
N LEU A 141 -4.96 1.09 7.85
CA LEU A 141 -5.01 1.00 9.31
C LEU A 141 -3.66 0.59 9.93
N SER A 142 -2.73 0.08 9.12
CA SER A 142 -1.40 -0.28 9.59
C SER A 142 -0.65 0.91 10.18
N ARG A 143 0.02 0.64 11.30
CA ARG A 143 1.04 1.50 11.86
C ARG A 143 2.40 1.15 11.30
N LEU A 144 3.29 2.14 11.32
CA LEU A 144 4.70 1.96 11.06
C LEU A 144 5.40 1.71 12.39
N GLU A 145 6.09 0.59 12.49
CA GLU A 145 6.73 0.14 13.71
C GLU A 145 8.22 -0.04 13.46
N PHE A 146 9.06 0.51 14.34
CA PHE A 146 10.47 0.17 14.40
C PHE A 146 10.63 -1.05 15.29
N ARG A 147 11.28 -2.06 14.77
CA ARG A 147 11.52 -3.33 15.44
C ARG A 147 12.99 -3.70 15.33
N GLU A 148 13.43 -4.65 16.15
CA GLU A 148 14.83 -5.06 16.25
C GLU A 148 15.45 -5.39 14.88
N ASN A 149 14.73 -6.09 14.00
CA ASN A 149 15.29 -6.53 12.70
C ASN A 149 14.92 -5.59 11.54
N GLY A 150 14.21 -4.49 11.79
CA GLY A 150 13.88 -3.52 10.74
C GLY A 150 12.64 -2.68 10.99
N ILE A 151 12.27 -1.93 9.95
CA ILE A 151 11.03 -1.15 9.90
C ILE A 151 9.91 -2.05 9.39
N CYS A 152 8.87 -2.20 10.20
CA CYS A 152 7.72 -3.04 9.91
C CYS A 152 6.48 -2.20 9.56
N TYR A 153 5.87 -2.53 8.43
CA TYR A 153 4.59 -1.99 7.96
C TYR A 153 3.80 -3.12 7.29
N MET A 154 2.46 -3.08 7.29
CA MET A 154 1.63 -4.19 6.79
C MET A 154 2.01 -4.65 5.37
N LEU A 155 2.39 -3.71 4.51
CA LEU A 155 2.80 -4.03 3.15
C LEU A 155 4.22 -4.63 3.06
N SER A 156 5.15 -4.32 3.98
CA SER A 156 6.54 -4.81 3.94
C SER A 156 7.29 -4.67 5.26
N VAL A 157 8.25 -5.57 5.43
CA VAL A 157 9.29 -5.48 6.46
C VAL A 157 10.59 -5.11 5.76
N VAL A 158 11.14 -3.96 6.11
CA VAL A 158 12.40 -3.45 5.55
C VAL A 158 13.48 -3.61 6.60
N LYS A 159 14.45 -4.49 6.33
CA LYS A 159 15.60 -4.70 7.20
C LYS A 159 16.45 -3.43 7.33
N TRP A 160 17.07 -3.25 8.49
CA TRP A 160 17.99 -2.15 8.75
C TRP A 160 19.17 -2.09 7.76
N GLU A 161 19.72 -3.23 7.36
CA GLU A 161 20.82 -3.36 6.36
C GLU A 161 20.55 -2.63 5.03
N LYS A 162 19.27 -2.39 4.70
CA LYS A 162 18.82 -1.72 3.48
C LYS A 162 18.74 -0.21 3.62
N LEU A 163 18.83 0.35 4.83
CA LEU A 163 18.98 1.80 5.02
C LEU A 163 20.34 2.24 4.48
N THR A 164 20.36 3.42 3.87
CA THR A 164 21.59 4.09 3.43
C THR A 164 21.87 5.31 4.28
N SER A 165 20.84 6.12 4.52
CA SER A 165 20.94 7.38 5.22
C SER A 165 19.59 7.76 5.81
N TYR A 166 19.61 8.70 6.75
CA TYR A 166 18.42 9.42 7.17
C TYR A 166 18.74 10.91 7.29
N ARG A 167 17.73 11.75 7.07
CA ARG A 167 17.85 13.20 7.19
C ARG A 167 16.58 13.80 7.77
N TRP A 168 16.73 14.62 8.80
CA TRP A 168 15.65 15.47 9.29
C TRP A 168 15.44 16.65 8.36
N ASN A 169 14.17 16.97 8.10
CA ASN A 169 13.82 18.14 7.32
C ASN A 169 14.08 19.42 8.16
N GLN A 170 14.87 20.35 7.63
CA GLN A 170 15.23 21.60 8.31
C GLN A 170 14.03 22.55 8.46
N GLU A 171 13.12 22.58 7.50
CA GLU A 171 11.92 23.42 7.53
C GLU A 171 10.80 22.80 8.39
N LYS A 172 10.80 21.47 8.49
CA LYS A 172 9.81 20.69 9.25
C LYS A 172 10.52 19.66 10.13
N PRO A 173 10.97 20.05 11.34
CA PRO A 173 11.78 19.19 12.20
C PRO A 173 11.03 17.94 12.70
N SER A 174 9.72 17.86 12.50
CA SER A 174 8.89 16.68 12.76
C SER A 174 8.89 15.66 11.61
N ILE A 175 9.68 15.84 10.55
CA ILE A 175 9.72 14.91 9.42
C ILE A 175 11.13 14.37 9.24
N VAL A 176 11.27 13.05 9.31
CA VAL A 176 12.48 12.35 8.91
C VAL A 176 12.30 11.76 7.52
N THR A 177 13.32 11.90 6.68
CA THR A 177 13.41 11.20 5.40
C THR A 177 14.43 10.08 5.55
N ILE A 178 13.99 8.85 5.33
CA ILE A 178 14.80 7.63 5.41
C ILE A 178 15.08 7.18 3.99
N GLU A 179 16.35 7.04 3.61
CA GLU A 179 16.79 6.59 2.29
C GLU A 179 17.21 5.11 2.34
N PHE A 180 16.88 4.38 1.27
CA PHE A 180 17.12 2.95 1.13
C PHE A 180 18.01 2.68 -0.08
N LYS A 181 18.95 1.72 0.04
CA LYS A 181 19.85 1.28 -1.04
C LYS A 181 19.08 0.82 -2.27
N GLN A 182 17.97 0.14 -2.03
CA GLN A 182 17.02 -0.29 -3.05
C GLN A 182 15.60 0.04 -2.58
N PRO A 183 14.70 0.45 -3.49
CA PRO A 183 13.35 0.74 -3.11
C PRO A 183 12.69 -0.53 -2.53
N PRO A 184 11.97 -0.42 -1.41
CA PRO A 184 11.41 -1.59 -0.71
C PRO A 184 10.33 -2.32 -1.53
N TYR A 185 9.87 -1.71 -2.61
CA TYR A 185 9.04 -2.31 -3.65
C TYR A 185 9.56 -1.82 -5.00
N LEU A 186 9.41 -2.65 -6.03
CA LEU A 186 9.80 -2.35 -7.42
C LEU A 186 9.28 -0.99 -7.93
N LEU A 187 8.18 -0.50 -7.34
CA LEU A 187 7.48 0.71 -7.73
C LEU A 187 7.52 1.84 -6.67
N SER A 188 8.24 1.66 -5.57
CA SER A 188 8.38 2.69 -4.52
C SER A 188 9.52 3.65 -4.83
N THR A 189 9.45 4.86 -4.26
CA THR A 189 10.62 5.70 -4.06
C THR A 189 11.64 4.97 -3.17
N GLY A 190 12.92 5.18 -3.44
CA GLY A 190 14.02 4.70 -2.58
C GLY A 190 14.15 5.50 -1.28
N PHE A 191 13.11 6.24 -0.88
CA PHE A 191 13.06 6.98 0.37
C PHE A 191 11.63 7.02 0.92
N TRP A 192 11.50 7.10 2.25
CA TRP A 192 10.27 7.28 2.99
C TRP A 192 10.33 8.57 3.80
N SER A 193 9.28 9.40 3.71
CA SER A 193 9.12 10.58 4.57
C SER A 193 8.12 10.26 5.67
N VAL A 194 8.60 10.22 6.91
CA VAL A 194 7.85 9.78 8.08
C VAL A 194 7.65 10.97 9.02
N PRO A 195 6.40 11.36 9.32
CA PRO A 195 6.12 12.34 10.35
C PRO A 195 6.31 11.70 11.73
N ILE A 196 7.12 12.33 12.58
CA ILE A 196 7.43 11.92 13.95
C ILE A 196 7.12 13.11 14.86
N PRO A 197 6.32 12.93 15.93
CA PRO A 197 6.13 13.97 16.93
C PRO A 197 7.47 14.41 17.52
N SER A 198 7.63 15.73 17.75
CA SER A 198 8.89 16.29 18.28
C SER A 198 9.35 15.64 19.58
N ALA A 199 8.41 15.21 20.44
CA ALA A 199 8.68 14.51 21.69
C ALA A 199 9.43 13.18 21.53
N HIS A 200 9.38 12.56 20.35
CA HIS A 200 10.02 11.27 20.07
C HIS A 200 11.22 11.38 19.15
N ARG A 201 11.66 12.61 18.83
CA ARG A 201 12.76 12.86 17.90
C ARG A 201 14.05 12.19 18.37
N ASP A 202 14.41 12.39 19.64
CA ASP A 202 15.69 11.89 20.17
C ASP A 202 15.73 10.36 20.23
N THR A 203 14.61 9.73 20.58
CA THR A 203 14.46 8.26 20.56
C THR A 203 14.63 7.70 19.15
N VAL A 204 13.99 8.33 18.15
CA VAL A 204 14.11 7.89 16.76
C VAL A 204 15.51 8.17 16.21
N GLU A 205 16.11 9.30 16.54
CA GLU A 205 17.50 9.63 16.19
C GLU A 205 18.44 8.53 16.68
N GLN A 206 18.32 8.15 17.95
CA GLN A 206 19.15 7.11 18.56
C GLN A 206 19.00 5.76 17.83
N ILE A 207 17.75 5.32 17.59
CA ILE A 207 17.49 4.06 16.88
C ILE A 207 18.08 4.08 15.47
N LEU A 208 17.88 5.17 14.72
CA LEU A 208 18.39 5.28 13.35
C LEU A 208 19.92 5.37 13.30
N ALA A 209 20.53 6.14 14.20
CA ALA A 209 21.99 6.28 14.28
C ALA A 209 22.69 4.95 14.57
N GLU A 210 22.12 4.14 15.46
CA GLU A 210 22.65 2.81 15.81
C GLU A 210 22.64 1.84 14.62
N HIS A 211 21.64 1.93 13.76
CA HIS A 211 21.42 0.97 12.67
C HIS A 211 21.96 1.43 11.31
N VAL A 212 22.34 2.70 11.15
CA VAL A 212 22.92 3.22 9.90
C VAL A 212 24.45 3.22 9.92
N ASN A 213 25.06 3.31 11.11
CA ASN A 213 26.52 3.34 11.28
C ASN A 213 27.16 1.95 11.46
N ASN A 214 26.35 0.88 11.50
CA ASN A 214 26.77 -0.52 11.49
C ASN A 214 26.62 -1.13 10.09
#